data_AF-A0A6L3EL91-F1
#
_entry.id   AF-A0A6L3EL91-F1
#
_cell.length_a   1.000
_cell.length_b   1.000
_cell.length_c   1.000
_cell.angle_alpha   90.00
_cell.angle_beta   90.00
_cell.angle_gamma   90.00
#
_symmetry.space_group_name_H-M   'P 1'
#
loop_
_entity.id
_entity.type
_entity.pdbx_description
1 polymer ?
#
loop_
_entity_poly.entity_id
_entity_poly.type
_entity_poly.pdbx_seq_one_letter_code
_entity_poly.pdbx_strand_id
1 'polypeptide(L)'
;VAAVVARGARYNPFNPLCGDRSGIWYVNNLDRRNPRRLDHGVYALANADLDAPWPKLIDGKRRFEQILRQPDPTAEALFTLLGDCRAYPDHRLPDTGIPLRRERALSPIFIIDEDYGTRCSTVFMTGHDGASRFEERNHAGRFTGPGVVSEQFGGA
;
A
#
# COMPACT_ATOMS: atom_id res chain seq x y z
N VAL A 1 -11.33 -14.44 -4.32
CA VAL A 1 -12.33 -13.47 -3.81
C VAL A 1 -13.50 -14.14 -3.08
N ALA A 2 -14.30 -15.00 -3.72
CA ALA A 2 -15.49 -15.62 -3.10
C ALA A 2 -15.23 -16.30 -1.75
N ALA A 3 -14.15 -17.07 -1.63
CA ALA A 3 -13.78 -17.75 -0.37
C ALA A 3 -13.44 -16.78 0.77
N VAL A 4 -12.85 -15.62 0.46
CA VAL A 4 -12.53 -14.56 1.44
C VAL A 4 -13.83 -13.93 1.94
N VAL A 5 -14.74 -13.59 1.03
CA VAL A 5 -16.05 -12.97 1.36
C VAL A 5 -16.89 -13.92 2.21
N ALA A 6 -16.99 -15.19 1.83
CA ALA A 6 -17.82 -16.18 2.53
C ALA A 6 -17.43 -16.41 4.00
N ARG A 7 -16.17 -16.12 4.37
CA ARG A 7 -15.65 -16.30 5.73
C ARG A 7 -15.40 -14.99 6.46
N GLY A 8 -15.59 -13.84 5.81
CA GLY A 8 -15.14 -12.54 6.31
C GLY A 8 -15.74 -12.14 7.67
N ALA A 9 -16.99 -12.53 7.94
CA ALA A 9 -17.66 -12.26 9.22
C ALA A 9 -17.05 -13.01 10.43
N ARG A 10 -16.15 -13.98 10.20
CA ARG A 10 -15.49 -14.76 11.26
C ARG A 10 -14.20 -14.11 11.78
N TYR A 11 -13.77 -13.01 11.19
CA TYR A 11 -12.49 -12.35 11.49
C TYR A 11 -12.71 -10.91 11.92
N ASN A 12 -11.70 -10.34 12.58
CA ASN A 12 -11.61 -8.91 12.84
C ASN A 12 -11.68 -8.07 11.55
N PRO A 13 -11.92 -6.76 11.63
CA PRO A 13 -11.97 -5.88 10.47
C PRO A 13 -10.72 -6.01 9.59
N PHE A 14 -10.91 -6.13 8.28
CA PHE A 14 -9.83 -6.23 7.30
C PHE A 14 -10.25 -5.61 5.95
N ASN A 15 -9.28 -5.28 5.11
CA ASN A 15 -9.51 -4.60 3.83
C ASN A 15 -8.55 -4.98 2.66
N PRO A 16 -8.27 -6.27 2.35
CA PRO A 16 -7.25 -6.65 1.38
C PRO A 16 -7.63 -6.34 -0.08
N LEU A 17 -6.59 -6.20 -0.90
CA LEU A 17 -6.68 -6.31 -2.35
C LEU A 17 -6.47 -7.77 -2.75
N CYS A 18 -7.37 -8.32 -3.56
CA CYS A 18 -7.29 -9.69 -4.08
C CYS A 18 -7.41 -9.64 -5.60
N GLY A 19 -6.51 -10.26 -6.34
CA GLY A 19 -6.60 -10.23 -7.80
C GLY A 19 -5.68 -11.22 -8.50
N ASP A 20 -5.88 -11.31 -9.80
CA ASP A 20 -5.07 -12.03 -10.76
C ASP A 20 -5.06 -11.26 -12.11
N ARG A 21 -4.65 -11.90 -13.20
CA ARG A 21 -4.60 -11.27 -14.53
C ARG A 21 -5.97 -10.82 -15.07
N SER A 22 -7.08 -11.33 -14.53
CA SER A 22 -8.44 -10.95 -14.93
C SER A 22 -8.97 -9.69 -14.22
N GLY A 23 -8.33 -9.27 -13.13
CA GLY A 23 -8.68 -8.07 -12.40
C GLY A 23 -8.28 -8.09 -10.93
N ILE A 24 -8.56 -6.96 -10.26
CA ILE A 24 -8.33 -6.78 -8.82
C ILE A 24 -9.67 -6.45 -8.17
N TRP A 25 -9.88 -6.98 -6.98
CA TRP A 25 -11.03 -6.75 -6.12
C TRP A 25 -10.56 -6.20 -4.79
N TYR A 26 -11.21 -5.12 -4.36
CA TYR A 26 -11.15 -4.63 -3.00
C TYR A 26 -12.17 -5.39 -2.15
N VAL A 27 -11.68 -6.07 -1.12
CA VAL A 27 -12.52 -6.78 -0.15
C VAL A 27 -12.43 -6.04 1.17
N ASN A 28 -13.56 -5.72 1.80
CA ASN A 28 -13.62 -5.16 3.14
C ASN A 28 -14.79 -5.81 3.88
N ASN A 29 -14.53 -6.55 4.95
CA ASN A 29 -15.58 -7.32 5.63
C ASN A 29 -16.61 -6.46 6.38
N LEU A 30 -16.37 -5.15 6.50
CA LEU A 30 -17.33 -4.18 7.05
C LEU A 30 -18.03 -3.33 5.97
N ASP A 31 -17.55 -3.29 4.72
CA ASP A 31 -18.18 -2.52 3.64
C ASP A 31 -19.40 -3.26 3.07
N ARG A 32 -20.54 -2.55 2.98
CA ARG A 32 -21.77 -3.08 2.36
C ARG A 32 -21.63 -3.35 0.86
N ARG A 33 -20.64 -2.74 0.20
CA ARG A 33 -20.34 -2.94 -1.24
C ARG A 33 -19.35 -4.07 -1.49
N ASN A 34 -19.03 -4.87 -0.47
CA ASN A 34 -18.06 -5.96 -0.56
C ASN A 34 -18.60 -7.18 -1.33
N PRO A 35 -17.81 -7.80 -2.23
CA PRO A 35 -16.53 -7.35 -2.78
C PRO A 35 -16.72 -6.35 -3.92
N ARG A 36 -15.80 -5.39 -4.05
CA ARG A 36 -15.82 -4.40 -5.13
C ARG A 36 -14.73 -4.70 -6.15
N ARG A 37 -15.10 -4.97 -7.41
CA ARG A 37 -14.15 -5.03 -8.52
C ARG A 37 -13.58 -3.62 -8.77
N LEU A 38 -12.28 -3.52 -8.97
CA LEU A 38 -11.61 -2.26 -9.29
C LEU A 38 -11.44 -2.16 -10.80
N ASP A 39 -11.94 -1.07 -11.38
CA ASP A 39 -11.73 -0.71 -12.79
C ASP A 39 -10.33 -0.09 -12.98
N HIS A 40 -9.92 0.07 -14.23
CA HIS A 40 -8.65 0.73 -14.57
C HIS A 40 -8.52 2.09 -13.88
N GLY A 41 -7.44 2.29 -13.14
CA GLY A 41 -7.19 3.53 -12.42
C GLY A 41 -6.12 3.38 -11.35
N VAL A 42 -5.91 4.47 -10.61
CA VAL A 42 -5.02 4.49 -9.45
C VAL A 42 -5.87 4.48 -8.19
N TYR A 43 -5.47 3.67 -7.21
CA TYR A 43 -6.12 3.56 -5.91
C TYR A 43 -5.06 3.61 -4.80
N ALA A 44 -5.43 4.12 -3.64
CA ALA A 44 -4.57 4.18 -2.47
C ALA A 44 -5.27 3.54 -1.27
N LEU A 45 -4.54 2.73 -0.50
CA LEU A 45 -5.07 1.99 0.66
C LEU A 45 -4.12 2.13 1.85
N ALA A 46 -4.69 2.32 3.02
CA ALA A 46 -4.02 2.23 4.32
C ALA A 46 -4.94 1.48 5.30
N ASN A 47 -4.80 1.75 6.60
CA ASN A 47 -5.69 1.21 7.65
C ASN A 47 -7.02 1.96 7.72
N ALA A 48 -7.68 2.13 6.57
CA ALA A 48 -8.97 2.79 6.39
C ALA A 48 -9.66 2.26 5.13
N ASP A 49 -10.78 2.86 4.75
CA ASP A 49 -11.43 2.58 3.47
C ASP A 49 -10.53 2.92 2.27
N LEU A 50 -10.78 2.27 1.14
CA LEU A 50 -10.07 2.56 -0.12
C LEU A 50 -10.24 4.03 -0.50
N ASP A 51 -9.13 4.69 -0.84
CA ASP A 51 -9.05 6.12 -1.15
C ASP A 51 -9.57 7.05 -0.03
N ALA A 52 -9.44 6.63 1.24
CA ALA A 52 -9.68 7.52 2.37
C ALA A 52 -8.90 8.84 2.19
N PRO A 53 -9.45 10.00 2.58
CA PRO A 53 -8.89 11.32 2.31
C PRO A 53 -7.70 11.66 3.22
N TRP A 54 -6.87 10.68 3.55
CA TRP A 54 -5.70 10.87 4.38
C TRP A 54 -4.60 11.56 3.57
N PRO A 55 -3.90 12.55 4.16
CA PRO A 55 -2.82 13.28 3.52
C PRO A 55 -1.83 12.42 2.72
N LYS A 56 -1.33 11.34 3.35
CA LYS A 56 -0.37 10.42 2.73
C LYS A 56 -0.93 9.66 1.53
N LEU A 57 -2.22 9.34 1.54
CA LEU A 57 -2.87 8.66 0.43
C LEU A 57 -3.06 9.63 -0.74
N ILE A 58 -3.52 10.86 -0.47
CA ILE A 58 -3.70 11.90 -1.50
C ILE A 58 -2.36 12.25 -2.15
N ASP A 59 -1.34 12.58 -1.34
CA ASP A 59 -0.03 12.97 -1.86
C ASP A 59 0.71 11.78 -2.50
N GLY A 60 0.58 10.59 -1.92
CA GLY A 60 1.17 9.36 -2.43
C GLY A 60 0.58 8.96 -3.78
N LYS A 61 -0.75 9.00 -3.91
CA LYS A 61 -1.48 8.75 -5.16
C LYS A 61 -1.04 9.71 -6.27
N ARG A 62 -0.98 11.01 -5.97
CA ARG A 62 -0.50 12.04 -6.92
C ARG A 62 0.94 11.77 -7.39
N ARG A 63 1.85 11.40 -6.48
CA ARG A 63 3.25 11.09 -6.82
C ARG A 63 3.37 9.81 -7.61
N PHE A 64 2.58 8.79 -7.28
CA PHE A 64 2.50 7.55 -8.03
C PHE A 64 2.04 7.80 -9.47
N GLU A 65 0.99 8.60 -9.68
CA GLU A 65 0.55 9.02 -11.02
C GLU A 65 1.64 9.76 -11.81
N GLN A 66 2.46 10.58 -11.14
CA GLN A 66 3.61 11.24 -11.79
C GLN A 66 4.68 10.25 -12.24
N ILE A 67 4.92 9.20 -11.45
CA ILE A 67 5.84 8.10 -11.80
C ILE A 67 5.29 7.30 -12.98
N LEU A 68 4.00 6.98 -12.99
CA LEU A 68 3.34 6.25 -14.08
C LEU A 68 3.31 7.01 -15.41
N ARG A 69 3.42 8.35 -15.38
CA ARG A 69 3.51 9.18 -16.60
C ARG A 69 4.92 9.19 -17.21
N GLN A 70 5.93 8.64 -16.54
CA GLN A 70 7.27 8.52 -17.12
C GLN A 70 7.28 7.43 -18.20
N PRO A 71 8.12 7.55 -19.25
CA PRO A 71 8.22 6.54 -20.31
C PRO A 71 8.59 5.14 -19.80
N ASP A 72 9.37 5.06 -18.73
CA ASP A 72 9.80 3.82 -18.09
C ASP A 72 9.71 3.95 -16.55
N PRO A 73 8.54 3.65 -15.95
CA PRO A 73 8.36 3.69 -14.51
C PRO A 73 9.22 2.61 -13.84
N THR A 74 10.22 3.02 -13.06
CA THR A 74 11.16 2.08 -12.42
C THR A 74 10.70 1.69 -11.01
N ALA A 75 11.08 0.48 -10.58
CA ALA A 75 10.91 0.06 -9.19
C ALA A 75 11.60 1.04 -8.21
N GLU A 76 12.75 1.61 -8.58
CA GLU A 76 13.47 2.58 -7.75
C GLU A 76 12.65 3.87 -7.49
N ALA A 77 11.95 4.38 -8.50
CA ALA A 77 11.08 5.54 -8.33
C ALA A 77 9.94 5.23 -7.34
N LEU A 78 9.41 4.00 -7.38
CA LEU A 78 8.39 3.52 -6.45
C LEU A 78 8.95 3.35 -5.04
N PHE A 79 10.17 2.83 -4.87
CA PHE A 79 10.83 2.76 -3.56
C PHE A 79 11.15 4.15 -3.00
N THR A 80 11.52 5.11 -3.84
CA THR A 80 11.70 6.51 -3.43
C THR A 80 10.40 7.13 -2.93
N LEU A 81 9.25 6.75 -3.52
CA LEU A 81 7.94 7.11 -2.99
C LEU A 81 7.65 6.44 -1.65
N LEU A 82 7.88 5.12 -1.55
CA LEU A 82 7.61 4.33 -0.35
C LEU A 82 8.53 4.70 0.83
N GLY A 83 9.70 5.29 0.58
CA GLY A 83 10.65 5.77 1.59
C GLY A 83 10.36 7.17 2.15
N ASP A 84 9.22 7.79 1.81
CA ASP A 84 8.90 9.15 2.26
C ASP A 84 8.49 9.21 3.74
N CYS A 85 9.38 9.76 4.58
CA CYS A 85 9.18 9.93 6.01
C CYS A 85 8.58 11.30 6.40
N ARG A 86 8.14 12.13 5.45
CA ARG A 86 7.54 13.44 5.75
C ARG A 86 6.24 13.28 6.53
N ALA A 87 6.20 13.86 7.73
CA ALA A 87 5.00 13.96 8.54
C ALA A 87 4.10 15.13 8.08
N TYR A 88 2.84 15.06 8.47
CA TYR A 88 1.85 16.09 8.18
C TYR A 88 1.55 16.95 9.41
N PRO A 89 1.24 18.26 9.23
CA PRO A 89 0.86 19.12 10.33
C PRO A 89 -0.50 18.69 10.93
N ASP A 90 -0.68 18.93 12.23
CA ASP A 90 -1.85 18.44 13.00
C ASP A 90 -3.21 18.70 12.35
N HIS A 91 -3.41 19.91 11.82
CA HIS A 91 -4.67 20.31 11.20
C HIS A 91 -5.01 19.55 9.92
N ARG A 92 -4.05 18.78 9.36
CA ARG A 92 -4.27 17.88 8.22
C ARG A 92 -4.41 16.42 8.64
N LEU A 93 -4.09 16.07 9.88
CA LEU A 93 -4.17 14.68 10.33
C LEU A 93 -5.64 14.24 10.38
N PRO A 94 -5.92 12.96 10.09
CA PRO A 94 -7.24 12.42 10.36
C PRO A 94 -7.50 12.42 11.87
N ASP A 95 -8.78 12.40 12.24
CA ASP A 95 -9.23 12.10 13.60
C ASP A 95 -9.73 10.64 13.61
N THR A 96 -8.83 9.70 13.88
CA THR A 96 -9.17 8.26 13.92
C THR A 96 -9.55 7.77 15.31
N GLY A 97 -9.54 8.66 16.31
CA GLY A 97 -9.81 8.33 17.72
C GLY A 97 -8.59 7.83 18.50
N ILE A 98 -7.37 7.88 17.93
CA ILE A 98 -6.12 7.60 18.66
C ILE A 98 -5.46 8.90 19.15
N PRO A 99 -4.53 8.85 20.12
CA PRO A 99 -3.86 10.06 20.60
C PRO A 99 -3.09 10.79 19.50
N LEU A 100 -3.11 12.13 19.51
CA LEU A 100 -2.45 12.98 18.50
C LEU A 100 -0.97 12.64 18.27
N ARG A 101 -0.22 12.24 19.31
CA ARG A 101 1.16 11.75 19.17
C ARG A 101 1.24 10.57 18.20
N ARG A 102 0.30 9.62 18.29
CA ARG A 102 0.23 8.45 17.39
C ARG A 102 -0.24 8.85 16.00
N GLU A 103 -1.22 9.75 15.86
CA GLU A 103 -1.62 10.28 14.55
C GLU A 103 -0.43 10.91 13.80
N ARG A 104 0.37 11.73 14.48
CA ARG A 104 1.60 12.32 13.94
C ARG A 104 2.59 11.24 13.48
N ALA A 105 2.87 10.27 14.35
CA ALA A 105 3.83 9.20 14.08
C ALA A 105 3.41 8.33 12.89
N LEU A 106 2.11 8.07 12.71
CA LEU A 106 1.56 7.23 11.64
C LEU A 106 1.26 8.00 10.35
N SER A 107 1.44 9.33 10.35
CA SER A 107 1.13 10.20 9.22
C SER A 107 2.03 10.03 7.98
N PRO A 108 3.33 9.65 8.08
CA PRO A 108 4.16 9.41 6.91
C PRO A 108 3.78 8.15 6.12
N ILE A 109 4.32 8.02 4.90
CA ILE A 109 4.29 6.76 4.13
C ILE A 109 5.28 5.77 4.75
N PHE A 110 6.51 6.23 5.01
CA PHE A 110 7.54 5.48 5.72
C PHE A 110 7.55 5.86 7.20
N ILE A 111 7.02 4.98 8.04
CA ILE A 111 6.84 5.24 9.47
C ILE A 111 8.16 4.95 10.20
N ILE A 112 8.65 5.95 10.94
CA ILE A 112 9.81 5.84 11.82
C ILE A 112 9.33 6.18 13.24
N ASP A 113 9.13 5.16 14.06
CA ASP A 113 8.78 5.27 15.47
C ASP A 113 9.40 4.09 16.23
N GLU A 114 9.72 4.29 17.50
CA GLU A 114 10.41 3.31 18.34
C GLU A 114 9.57 2.05 18.58
N ASP A 115 8.24 2.20 18.70
CA ASP A 115 7.33 1.10 19.00
C ASP A 115 6.70 0.48 17.76
N TYR A 116 6.66 1.21 16.63
CA TYR A 116 5.93 0.81 15.43
C TYR A 116 6.48 1.49 14.17
N GLY A 117 7.22 0.75 13.33
CA GLY A 117 7.84 1.32 12.12
C GLY A 117 7.66 0.48 10.86
N THR A 118 7.89 1.10 9.70
CA THR A 118 7.91 0.41 8.41
C THR A 118 9.09 -0.56 8.36
N ARG A 119 8.79 -1.86 8.31
CA ARG A 119 9.81 -2.94 8.31
C ARG A 119 10.29 -3.30 6.92
N CYS A 120 9.39 -3.27 5.95
CA CYS A 120 9.70 -3.55 4.56
C CYS A 120 8.91 -2.62 3.64
N SER A 121 9.38 -2.51 2.41
CA SER A 121 8.66 -1.91 1.31
C SER A 121 8.64 -2.92 0.17
N THR A 122 7.51 -3.08 -0.49
CA THR A 122 7.33 -4.08 -1.55
C THR A 122 6.80 -3.38 -2.80
N VAL A 123 7.42 -3.68 -3.94
CA VAL A 123 7.00 -3.24 -5.26
C VAL A 123 6.68 -4.48 -6.08
N PHE A 124 5.44 -4.55 -6.58
CA PHE A 124 5.01 -5.58 -7.52
C PHE A 124 4.54 -4.92 -8.80
N MET A 125 5.17 -5.28 -9.91
CA MET A 125 4.88 -4.75 -11.25
C MET A 125 4.53 -5.91 -12.17
N THR A 126 3.61 -5.68 -13.11
CA THR A 126 3.26 -6.65 -14.16
C THR A 126 3.09 -5.91 -15.47
N GLY A 127 3.87 -6.32 -16.48
CA GLY A 127 3.82 -5.79 -17.84
C GLY A 127 2.65 -6.36 -18.66
N HIS A 128 2.40 -5.76 -19.82
CA HIS A 128 1.37 -6.22 -20.76
C HIS A 128 1.65 -7.60 -21.36
N ASP A 129 2.92 -8.00 -21.42
CA ASP A 129 3.40 -9.33 -21.80
C ASP A 129 3.20 -10.38 -20.69
N GLY A 130 2.76 -9.96 -19.51
CA GLY A 130 2.57 -10.80 -18.34
C GLY A 130 3.85 -11.11 -17.59
N ALA A 131 4.98 -10.48 -17.94
CA ALA A 131 6.19 -10.50 -17.12
C ALA A 131 5.93 -9.71 -15.83
N SER A 132 6.21 -10.33 -14.70
CA SER A 132 5.99 -9.76 -13.38
C SER A 132 7.33 -9.63 -12.65
N ARG A 133 7.51 -8.51 -11.95
CA ARG A 133 8.64 -8.26 -11.08
C ARG A 133 8.13 -8.03 -9.67
N PHE A 134 8.71 -8.75 -8.72
CA PHE A 134 8.56 -8.54 -7.28
C PHE A 134 9.90 -8.07 -6.73
N GLU A 135 9.91 -6.95 -6.02
CA GLU A 135 11.06 -6.52 -5.23
C GLU A 135 10.58 -6.13 -3.84
N GLU A 136 11.27 -6.62 -2.81
CA GLU A 136 11.05 -6.24 -1.42
C GLU A 136 12.36 -5.76 -0.81
N ARG A 137 12.31 -4.58 -0.19
CA ARG A 137 13.40 -4.02 0.61
C ARG A 137 13.04 -4.14 2.07
N ASN A 138 13.80 -4.94 2.80
CA ASN A 138 13.72 -5.01 4.25
C ASN A 138 14.62 -3.92 4.84
N HIS A 139 14.04 -3.09 5.71
CA HIS A 139 14.69 -1.94 6.35
C HIS A 139 15.16 -2.26 7.77
N ALA A 140 14.90 -3.49 8.23
CA ALA A 140 15.31 -4.12 9.49
C ALA A 140 15.51 -3.18 10.70
N GLY A 141 14.58 -3.25 11.65
CA GLY A 141 14.88 -2.97 13.05
C GLY A 141 15.82 -4.03 13.65
N ARG A 142 16.78 -3.58 14.49
CA ARG A 142 17.71 -4.23 15.44
C ARG A 142 18.30 -5.66 15.25
N PHE A 143 17.78 -6.57 14.40
CA PHE A 143 18.14 -8.00 14.47
C PHE A 143 18.55 -8.73 13.17
N THR A 144 18.36 -8.19 11.96
CA THR A 144 18.74 -8.92 10.73
C THR A 144 19.43 -8.10 9.62
N GLY A 145 19.62 -6.79 9.80
CA GLY A 145 20.24 -5.93 8.77
C GLY A 145 19.37 -5.72 7.52
N PRO A 146 19.65 -4.67 6.72
CA PRO A 146 18.90 -4.41 5.50
C PRO A 146 19.13 -5.51 4.45
N GLY A 147 18.09 -5.84 3.68
CA GLY A 147 18.16 -6.86 2.64
C GLY A 147 17.21 -6.57 1.50
N VAL A 148 17.55 -7.05 0.31
CA VAL A 148 16.72 -6.93 -0.90
C VAL A 148 16.41 -8.33 -1.41
N VAL A 149 15.13 -8.64 -1.58
CA VAL A 149 14.64 -9.83 -2.28
C VAL A 149 14.08 -9.37 -3.61
N SER A 150 14.48 -10.01 -4.71
CA SER A 150 13.99 -9.69 -6.05
C SER A 150 13.70 -10.98 -6.80
N GLU A 151 12.48 -11.10 -7.32
CA GLU A 151 12.01 -12.23 -8.10
C GLU A 151 11.35 -11.75 -9.40
N GLN A 152 11.58 -12.49 -10.48
CA GLN A 152 10.94 -12.27 -11.78
C GLN A 152 10.15 -13.52 -12.16
N PHE A 153 8.92 -13.33 -12.61
CA PHE A 153 8.00 -14.41 -12.96
C PHE A 153 7.36 -14.14 -14.32
N GLY A 154 7.14 -15.19 -15.10
CA GLY A 154 6.54 -15.05 -16.42
C GLY A 154 7.45 -14.34 -17.43
N GLY A 155 7.00 -14.31 -18.69
CA GLY A 155 7.86 -14.11 -19.84
C GLY A 155 8.02 -15.43 -20.59
N ALA A 156 7.93 -15.36 -21.92
CA ALA A 156 8.32 -16.47 -22.80
C ALA A 156 9.84 -16.57 -22.87
#